data_AF-A9FCI8-F1
#
_entry.id   AF-A9FCI8-F1
#
_cell.length_a   1.000
_cell.length_b   1.000
_cell.length_c   1.000
_cell.angle_alpha   90.00
_cell.angle_beta   90.00
_cell.angle_gamma   90.00
#
_symmetry.space_group_name_H-M   'P 1'
#
loop_
_entity.id
_entity.type
_entity.pdbx_description
1 polymer ?
#
loop_
_entity_poly.entity_id
_entity_poly.type
_entity_poly.pdbx_seq_one_letter_code
_entity_poly.pdbx_strand_id
1 'polypeptide(L)'
;MERWLPPVELSRQEQALMKRLTRVRALFGFLRLHRHELFDETFQEQLEGMYRTTGAGEAPHPPALMCMVTLLQGYVGASDAEAVELCVVDLRWQMVLGCLAR
;
A
#
# COMPACT_ATOMS: atom_id res chain seq x y z
N MET A 1 -2.97 -9.67 -14.78
CA MET A 1 -2.11 -8.98 -13.79
C MET A 1 -2.37 -9.62 -12.44
N GLU A 2 -1.36 -9.78 -11.59
CA GLU A 2 -1.57 -10.29 -10.23
C GLU A 2 -2.21 -9.19 -9.37
N ARG A 3 -3.26 -9.52 -8.60
CA ARG A 3 -3.94 -8.55 -7.72
C ARG A 3 -3.17 -8.35 -6.41
N TRP A 4 -3.23 -7.14 -5.85
CA TRP A 4 -2.62 -6.85 -4.56
C TRP A 4 -3.58 -7.24 -3.44
N LEU A 5 -3.33 -8.41 -2.83
CA LEU A 5 -4.16 -9.02 -1.78
C LEU A 5 -3.33 -9.33 -0.52
N PRO A 6 -2.81 -8.31 0.17
CA PRO A 6 -2.05 -8.52 1.39
C PRO A 6 -2.93 -9.10 2.51
N PRO A 7 -2.37 -9.88 3.47
CA PRO A 7 -3.15 -10.47 4.56
C PRO A 7 -3.96 -9.42 5.35
N VAL A 8 -5.18 -9.80 5.73
CA VAL A 8 -6.06 -8.96 6.57
C VAL A 8 -5.58 -8.99 8.01
N GLU A 9 -5.37 -10.18 8.56
CA GLU A 9 -4.92 -10.41 9.93
C GLU A 9 -3.58 -9.72 10.23
N LEU A 10 -3.45 -9.18 11.45
CA LEU A 10 -2.23 -8.52 11.89
C LEU A 10 -1.20 -9.53 12.40
N SER A 11 0.02 -9.48 11.88
CA SER A 11 1.16 -10.19 12.47
C SER A 11 1.52 -9.61 13.85
N ARG A 12 2.30 -10.35 14.66
CA ARG A 12 2.78 -9.84 15.96
C ARG A 12 3.58 -8.54 15.82
N GLN A 13 4.37 -8.42 14.76
CA GLN A 13 5.16 -7.22 14.49
C GLN A 13 4.26 -6.05 14.11
N GLU A 14 3.26 -6.30 13.26
CA GLU A 14 2.28 -5.29 12.87
C GLU A 14 1.48 -4.80 14.09
N GLN A 15 1.04 -5.71 14.97
CA GLN A 15 0.38 -5.35 16.24
C GLN A 15 1.24 -4.42 17.10
N ALA A 16 2.56 -4.65 17.16
CA ALA A 16 3.48 -3.78 17.89
C ALA A 16 3.61 -2.38 17.24
N LEU A 17 3.64 -2.30 15.91
CA LEU A 17 3.63 -1.02 15.19
C LEU A 17 2.32 -0.26 15.38
N MET A 18 1.18 -0.96 15.28
CA MET A 18 -0.15 -0.37 15.44
C MET A 18 -0.33 0.35 16.78
N LYS A 19 0.24 -0.19 17.87
CA LYS A 19 0.24 0.47 19.20
C LYS A 19 0.89 1.85 19.20
N ARG A 20 1.79 2.13 18.25
CA ARG A 20 2.49 3.42 18.11
C ARG A 20 1.76 4.40 17.21
N LEU A 21 0.81 3.94 16.39
CA LEU A 21 0.10 4.71 15.36
C LEU A 21 -1.25 5.25 15.85
N THR A 22 -1.29 5.74 17.09
CA THR A 22 -2.54 6.15 17.76
C THR A 22 -2.77 7.66 17.77
N ARG A 23 -1.70 8.47 17.79
CA ARG A 23 -1.78 9.95 17.83
C ARG A 23 -1.08 10.62 16.68
N VAL A 24 0.12 10.16 16.36
CA VAL A 24 0.97 10.70 15.29
C VAL A 24 1.01 9.68 14.17
N ARG A 25 0.85 10.15 12.92
CA ARG A 25 0.87 9.28 11.73
C ARG A 25 -0.22 8.20 11.76
N ALA A 26 -1.38 8.50 12.36
CA ALA A 26 -2.48 7.55 12.56
C ALA A 26 -3.07 7.01 11.25
N LEU A 27 -2.92 7.72 10.13
CA LEU A 27 -3.41 7.24 8.84
C LEU A 27 -2.75 5.93 8.40
N PHE A 28 -1.49 5.66 8.78
CA PHE A 28 -0.88 4.35 8.50
C PHE A 28 -1.65 3.21 9.19
N GLY A 29 -2.10 3.43 10.43
CA GLY A 29 -2.90 2.45 11.16
C GLY A 29 -4.27 2.25 10.52
N PHE A 30 -4.93 3.35 10.16
CA PHE A 30 -6.21 3.31 9.45
C PHE A 30 -6.10 2.54 8.11
N LEU A 31 -5.13 2.89 7.26
CA LEU A 31 -4.92 2.24 5.98
C LEU A 31 -4.55 0.76 6.16
N ARG A 32 -3.73 0.40 7.16
CA ARG A 32 -3.42 -1.01 7.44
C ARG A 32 -4.68 -1.83 7.76
N LEU A 33 -5.61 -1.26 8.53
CA LEU A 33 -6.84 -1.96 8.91
C LEU A 33 -7.81 -2.06 7.73
N HIS A 34 -7.99 -0.98 6.97
CA HIS A 34 -9.08 -0.86 6.01
C HIS A 34 -8.66 -1.03 4.53
N ARG A 35 -7.38 -1.25 4.20
CA ARG A 35 -6.93 -1.39 2.79
C ARG A 35 -7.71 -2.43 1.98
N HIS A 36 -8.16 -3.50 2.61
CA HIS A 36 -8.89 -4.59 1.96
C HIS A 36 -10.35 -4.22 1.67
N GLU A 37 -10.92 -3.27 2.44
CA GLU A 37 -12.24 -2.68 2.20
C GLU A 37 -12.15 -1.55 1.16
N LEU A 38 -11.08 -0.75 1.22
CA LEU A 38 -10.84 0.34 0.27
C LEU A 38 -10.54 -0.17 -1.15
N PHE A 39 -9.83 -1.29 -1.25
CA PHE A 39 -9.47 -1.94 -2.51
C PHE A 39 -10.13 -3.31 -2.61
N ASP A 40 -11.47 -3.31 -2.56
CA ASP A 40 -12.27 -4.50 -2.79
C ASP A 40 -12.14 -5.04 -4.23
N GLU A 41 -12.69 -6.21 -4.48
CA GLU A 41 -12.61 -6.87 -5.79
C GLU A 41 -13.17 -5.99 -6.92
N THR A 42 -14.33 -5.37 -6.69
CA THR A 42 -14.99 -4.53 -7.69
C THR A 42 -14.15 -3.30 -8.03
N PHE A 43 -13.55 -2.64 -7.04
CA PHE A 43 -12.73 -1.47 -7.27
C PHE A 43 -11.39 -1.84 -7.91
N GLN A 44 -10.77 -2.97 -7.54
CA GLN A 44 -9.56 -3.44 -8.21
C GLN A 44 -9.82 -3.74 -9.70
N GLU A 45 -10.98 -4.32 -10.05
CA GLU A 45 -11.36 -4.54 -11.46
C GLU A 45 -11.49 -3.21 -12.24
N GLN A 46 -12.09 -2.19 -11.64
CA GLN A 46 -12.17 -0.85 -12.24
C GLN A 46 -10.78 -0.24 -12.46
N LEU A 47 -9.89 -0.36 -11.47
CA LEU A 47 -8.51 0.12 -11.53
C LEU A 47 -7.68 -0.62 -12.60
N GLU A 48 -7.87 -1.93 -12.76
CA GLU A 48 -7.26 -2.73 -13.82
C GLU A 48 -7.64 -2.20 -15.20
N GLY A 49 -8.90 -1.81 -15.40
CA GLY A 49 -9.40 -1.21 -16.64
C GLY A 49 -8.78 0.14 -17.00
N MET A 50 -8.15 0.84 -16.05
CA MET A 50 -7.44 2.11 -16.32
C MET A 50 -6.06 1.91 -16.96
N TYR A 51 -5.50 0.70 -16.86
CA TYR A 51 -4.15 0.43 -17.35
C TYR A 51 -4.13 0.19 -18.86
N ARG A 52 -3.04 0.59 -19.52
CA ARG A 52 -2.89 0.44 -20.97
C ARG A 52 -2.67 -1.03 -21.33
N THR A 53 -3.37 -1.51 -22.35
CA THR A 53 -3.28 -2.90 -22.83
C THR A 53 -2.22 -3.13 -23.91
N THR A 54 -1.60 -2.06 -24.44
CA THR A 54 -0.76 -2.11 -25.64
C THR A 54 0.69 -2.55 -25.40
N GLY A 55 1.03 -3.06 -24.21
CA GLY A 55 2.32 -3.72 -23.91
C GLY A 55 3.59 -2.88 -24.05
N ALA A 56 3.50 -1.55 -24.05
CA ALA A 56 4.66 -0.66 -24.14
C ALA A 56 5.15 -0.26 -22.75
N GLY A 57 6.45 -0.40 -22.49
CA GLY A 57 7.09 -0.06 -21.21
C GLY A 57 7.40 -1.28 -20.34
N GLU A 58 7.67 -1.02 -19.06
CA GLU A 58 7.85 -2.08 -18.06
C GLU A 58 6.52 -2.78 -17.73
N ALA A 59 6.63 -3.99 -17.15
CA ALA A 59 5.45 -4.70 -16.69
C ALA A 59 4.71 -3.88 -15.62
N PRO A 60 3.38 -3.73 -15.74
CA PRO A 60 2.63 -2.93 -14.79
C PRO A 60 2.62 -3.57 -13.39
N HIS A 61 2.79 -2.74 -12.37
CA HIS A 61 2.49 -3.13 -11.00
C HIS A 61 0.96 -3.18 -10.75
N PRO A 62 0.49 -3.93 -9.74
CA PRO A 62 -0.92 -3.94 -9.39
C PRO A 62 -1.42 -2.52 -9.08
N PRO A 63 -2.55 -2.06 -9.65
CA PRO A 63 -2.95 -0.67 -9.56
C PRO A 63 -3.39 -0.29 -8.15
N ALA A 64 -3.99 -1.22 -7.40
CA ALA A 64 -4.32 -1.01 -5.98
C ALA A 64 -3.07 -0.77 -5.12
N LEU A 65 -1.97 -1.48 -5.39
CA LEU A 65 -0.68 -1.23 -4.74
C LEU A 65 -0.19 0.18 -5.07
N MET A 66 -0.24 0.57 -6.34
CA MET A 66 0.16 1.91 -6.77
C MET A 66 -0.70 2.99 -6.11
N CYS A 67 -2.01 2.82 -6.04
CA CYS A 67 -2.91 3.73 -5.33
C CYS A 67 -2.52 3.85 -3.85
N MET A 68 -2.20 2.73 -3.17
CA MET A 68 -1.76 2.78 -1.79
C MET A 68 -0.45 3.55 -1.61
N VAL A 69 0.53 3.34 -2.49
CA VAL A 69 1.79 4.11 -2.51
C VAL A 69 1.49 5.60 -2.68
N THR A 70 0.63 5.98 -3.61
CA THR A 70 0.23 7.38 -3.84
C THR A 70 -0.42 8.01 -2.60
N LEU A 71 -1.29 7.27 -1.89
CA LEU A 71 -1.89 7.74 -0.65
C LEU A 71 -0.84 7.99 0.44
N LEU A 72 0.09 7.06 0.62
CA LEU A 72 1.16 7.18 1.61
C LEU A 72 2.11 8.33 1.26
N GLN A 73 2.48 8.46 -0.01
CA GLN A 73 3.32 9.54 -0.53
C GLN A 73 2.69 10.89 -0.24
N GLY A 74 1.43 11.09 -0.65
CA GLY A 74 0.70 12.34 -0.42
C GLY A 74 0.55 12.65 1.08
N TYR A 75 0.31 11.62 1.90
CA TYR A 75 0.19 11.81 3.34
C TYR A 75 1.47 12.28 4.03
N VAL A 76 2.63 11.79 3.58
CA VAL A 76 3.91 12.18 4.17
C VAL A 76 4.55 13.39 3.49
N GLY A 77 4.04 13.80 2.33
CA GLY A 77 4.62 14.87 1.51
C GLY A 77 5.92 14.44 0.83
N ALA A 78 6.07 13.16 0.50
CA ALA A 78 7.29 12.62 -0.12
C ALA A 78 7.33 12.88 -1.63
N SER A 79 8.54 13.09 -2.14
CA SER A 79 8.80 13.01 -3.59
C SER A 79 8.65 11.56 -4.09
N ASP A 80 8.53 11.37 -5.41
CA ASP A 80 8.47 10.02 -6.00
C ASP A 80 9.72 9.20 -5.63
N ALA A 81 10.90 9.81 -5.71
CA ALA A 81 12.17 9.16 -5.34
C ALA A 81 12.21 8.77 -3.85
N GLU A 82 11.72 9.65 -2.97
CA GLU A 82 11.64 9.35 -1.54
C GLU A 82 10.58 8.29 -1.23
N ALA A 83 9.45 8.27 -1.94
CA ALA A 83 8.43 7.24 -1.79
C ALA A 83 9.00 5.85 -2.09
N VAL A 84 9.85 5.72 -3.11
CA VAL A 84 10.56 4.47 -3.41
C VAL A 84 11.43 4.05 -2.24
N GLU A 85 12.24 4.96 -1.69
CA GLU A 85 13.09 4.66 -0.53
C GLU A 85 12.27 4.28 0.71
N LEU A 86 11.18 5.00 0.99
CA LEU A 86 10.30 4.73 2.13
C LEU A 86 9.63 3.35 2.05
N CYS A 87 9.29 2.87 0.84
CA CYS A 87 8.81 1.51 0.64
C CYS A 87 9.81 0.45 1.12
N VAL A 88 11.12 0.75 1.07
CA VAL A 88 12.20 -0.15 1.43
C VAL A 88 12.61 -0.01 2.90
N VAL A 89 12.69 1.20 3.43
CA VAL A 89 13.33 1.44 4.74
C VAL A 89 12.35 1.70 5.89
N ASP A 90 11.09 2.03 5.61
CA ASP A 90 10.12 2.40 6.64
C ASP A 90 9.15 1.27 6.97
N LEU A 91 9.21 0.77 8.21
CA LEU A 91 8.36 -0.34 8.67
C LEU A 91 6.85 -0.04 8.59
N ARG A 92 6.44 1.24 8.66
CA ARG A 92 5.01 1.62 8.55
C ARG A 92 4.54 1.52 7.11
N TRP A 93 5.39 1.93 6.16
CA TRP A 93 5.14 1.75 4.74
C TRP A 93 5.07 0.26 4.40
N GLN A 94 6.09 -0.50 4.78
CA GLN A 94 6.11 -1.94 4.54
C GLN A 94 4.89 -2.65 5.13
N MET A 95 4.43 -2.24 6.32
CA MET A 95 3.23 -2.78 6.95
C MET A 95 1.99 -2.53 6.09
N VAL A 96 1.77 -1.27 5.67
CA VAL A 96 0.59 -0.90 4.87
C VAL A 96 0.63 -1.56 3.49
N LEU A 97 1.81 -1.66 2.88
CA LEU A 97 2.04 -2.27 1.56
C LEU A 97 2.04 -3.81 1.60
N GLY A 98 2.05 -4.41 2.80
CA GLY A 98 2.01 -5.86 2.98
C GLY A 98 3.34 -6.55 2.63
N CYS A 99 4.46 -5.84 2.73
CA CYS A 99 5.81 -6.39 2.54
C CYS A 99 6.66 -6.38 3.82
N LEU A 100 6.07 -6.04 4.97
CA LEU A 100 6.71 -6.14 6.27
C LEU A 100 6.96 -7.60 6.62
N ALA A 101 8.24 -7.99 6.70
CA ALA A 101 8.72 -9.36 6.85
C ALA A 101 8.33 -10.28 5.66
N ARG A 102 9.10 -10.15 4.57
CA ARG A 102 9.56 -11.32 3.83
C ARG A 102 10.81 -11.88 4.51
#